data_AF-A0A4R8AAV1-F1
#
_entry.id   AF-A0A4R8AAV1-F1
#
_cell.length_a   1.000
_cell.length_b   1.000
_cell.length_c   1.000
_cell.angle_alpha   90.00
_cell.angle_beta   90.00
_cell.angle_gamma   90.00
#
_symmetry.space_group_name_H-M   'P 1'
#
loop_
_entity.id
_entity.type
_entity.pdbx_description
1 polymer ?
#
loop_
_entity_poly.entity_id
_entity_poly.type
_entity_poly.pdbx_seq_one_letter_code
_entity_poly.pdbx_strand_id
1 'polypeptide(L)'
;MKIALAQMNVVAGKCEQNFQSMERCIAQAKDDGVDIIVFPEMCISGYLLQDKLLDEAFCAYVHSFNERILALSDTIGIIYGNLYHGALEGIEKGRDGRILRCNCAFFAHNQRWVKKENGIMDGMHIKHLNPDYRIFDDSRFYLSGMEVSNYLYKKMDALISPFLFTTKDKTYRIGLEVCEDIWSYDYSVDPTKILANQDVDFIVNVSASPYTRNKEISRNKQLLKHASELGDKMPMVIYVNAVGMQNNGKNVIVFDGDSTVFDTRGKPIFACNDGFKEEYAVYDFHSIRLDSFCENKILEALTVALYEFDKQMFPFQPKWIIGLSGGIDSCINAGLLVKALGANRVVGYNLATKYNSDLTKNNAKQVADTLGIELRNGSIEEVVGATEKTAQMYGYEKPYPSLVVENIQARVRGHMLSTFAALEGGVIVNNANKVEIAVGYCTLYGDSIGAISPIGDLTKVEVFELAKQINAYFGKEVISKTLIPEIKDGMLDWKMPPSAELKDAQIDPMKWYYHDELIHRFFDYPTMNVEAYLENYLDGSIYDEEIGKWIRYYHLDDGKAFIEDLEWFLKQIANSVFKRIQMPPIVSLSRGAFGNDYREAQLGVIQSKRYQELKEKILLR
;
A
#
# COMPACT_ATOMS: atom_id res chain seq x y z
N MET A 1 20.49 16.33 24.77
CA MET A 1 19.03 16.29 24.67
C MET A 1 18.66 14.92 24.17
N LYS A 2 17.75 14.24 24.87
CA LYS A 2 17.26 12.91 24.52
C LYS A 2 15.87 13.02 23.92
N ILE A 3 15.65 12.38 22.79
CA ILE A 3 14.38 12.37 22.08
C ILE A 3 13.95 10.91 21.87
N ALA A 4 12.76 10.57 22.36
CA ALA A 4 12.15 9.27 22.10
C ALA A 4 11.35 9.32 20.79
N LEU A 5 11.66 8.39 19.88
CA LEU A 5 10.90 8.12 18.67
C LEU A 5 9.92 6.99 19.00
N ALA A 6 8.63 7.31 19.10
CA ALA A 6 7.59 6.32 19.38
C ALA A 6 6.98 5.80 18.08
N GLN A 7 7.66 4.83 17.46
CA GLN A 7 7.16 4.10 16.31
C GLN A 7 6.05 3.14 16.76
N MET A 8 4.81 3.62 16.78
CA MET A 8 3.67 2.87 17.33
C MET A 8 2.74 2.31 16.24
N ASN A 9 2.01 1.25 16.58
CA ASN A 9 0.95 0.71 15.73
C ASN A 9 -0.31 1.56 15.90
N VAL A 10 -0.68 2.28 14.85
CA VAL A 10 -1.87 3.14 14.86
C VAL A 10 -3.05 2.37 14.28
N VAL A 11 -3.94 1.89 15.15
CA VAL A 11 -5.11 1.10 14.75
C VAL A 11 -6.27 2.03 14.38
N ALA A 12 -6.68 2.02 13.12
CA ALA A 12 -7.70 2.93 12.60
C ALA A 12 -9.01 2.87 13.41
N GLY A 13 -9.50 4.04 13.84
CA GLY A 13 -10.73 4.23 14.60
C GLY A 13 -10.66 3.84 16.09
N LYS A 14 -9.56 3.23 16.56
CA LYS A 14 -9.42 2.75 17.95
C LYS A 14 -8.74 3.80 18.85
N CYS A 15 -9.34 4.99 18.93
CA CYS A 15 -8.77 6.16 19.59
C CYS A 15 -8.29 5.90 21.03
N GLU A 16 -9.10 5.22 21.84
CA GLU A 16 -8.75 4.93 23.22
C GLU A 16 -7.59 3.94 23.33
N GLN A 17 -7.56 2.91 22.48
CA GLN A 17 -6.47 1.93 22.44
C GLN A 17 -5.15 2.61 22.04
N ASN A 18 -5.19 3.47 21.02
CA ASN A 18 -4.01 4.19 20.55
C ASN A 18 -3.51 5.17 21.63
N PHE A 19 -4.42 5.91 22.28
CA PHE A 19 -4.08 6.78 23.41
C PHE A 19 -3.43 6.00 24.56
N GLN A 20 -3.94 4.83 24.93
CA GLN A 20 -3.32 3.98 25.96
C GLN A 20 -1.92 3.51 25.56
N SER A 21 -1.66 3.25 24.28
CA SER A 21 -0.29 2.99 23.80
C SER A 21 0.60 4.21 23.98
N MET A 22 0.10 5.41 23.66
CA MET A 22 0.84 6.66 23.91
C MET A 22 1.13 6.86 25.39
N GLU A 23 0.16 6.63 26.28
CA GLU A 23 0.34 6.74 27.74
C GLU A 23 1.48 5.86 28.23
N ARG A 24 1.56 4.60 27.76
CA ARG A 24 2.65 3.69 28.10
C ARG A 24 4.01 4.21 27.60
N CYS A 25 4.08 4.68 26.37
CA CYS A 25 5.32 5.24 25.82
C CYS A 25 5.75 6.53 26.52
N ILE A 26 4.81 7.40 26.89
CA ILE A 26 5.08 8.63 27.65
C ILE A 26 5.60 8.30 29.04
N ALA A 27 4.97 7.35 29.75
CA ALA A 27 5.44 6.90 31.06
C ALA A 27 6.87 6.35 30.98
N GLN A 28 7.14 5.46 30.02
CA GLN A 28 8.48 4.92 29.77
C GLN A 28 9.49 6.05 29.48
N ALA A 29 9.13 7.04 28.67
CA ALA A 29 10.02 8.16 28.34
C ALA A 29 10.35 9.05 29.55
N LYS A 30 9.39 9.26 30.46
CA LYS A 30 9.66 9.96 31.72
C LYS A 30 10.65 9.18 32.59
N ASP A 31 10.46 7.86 32.70
CA ASP A 31 11.34 7.00 33.48
C ASP A 31 12.77 6.96 32.91
N ASP A 32 12.91 7.01 31.58
CA ASP A 32 14.21 7.05 30.88
C ASP A 32 14.87 8.44 30.88
N GLY A 33 14.21 9.45 31.47
CA GLY A 33 14.71 10.83 31.55
C GLY A 33 14.84 11.49 30.17
N VAL A 34 13.88 11.22 29.28
CA VAL A 34 13.81 11.80 27.93
C VAL A 34 13.26 13.23 28.00
N ASP A 35 13.79 14.13 27.18
CA ASP A 35 13.35 15.53 27.14
C ASP A 35 12.09 15.70 26.28
N ILE A 36 12.02 15.00 25.13
CA ILE A 36 10.90 15.06 24.18
C ILE A 36 10.55 13.64 23.70
N ILE A 37 9.27 13.29 23.67
CA ILE A 37 8.76 12.13 22.95
C ILE A 37 7.97 12.57 21.72
N VAL A 38 8.19 11.89 20.59
CA VAL A 38 7.57 12.19 19.30
C VAL A 38 6.72 11.00 18.84
N PHE A 39 5.48 11.28 18.44
CA PHE A 39 4.52 10.31 17.92
C PHE A 39 4.15 10.58 16.44
N PRO A 40 3.63 9.57 15.72
CA PRO A 40 3.24 9.69 14.32
C PRO A 40 2.11 10.69 14.02
N GLU A 41 1.88 10.92 12.73
CA GLU A 41 0.72 11.66 12.22
C GLU A 41 -0.59 10.93 12.55
N MET A 42 -1.63 11.68 12.93
CA MET A 42 -2.98 11.16 13.25
C MET A 42 -2.95 9.93 14.18
N CYS A 43 -2.02 9.91 15.14
CA CYS A 43 -1.73 8.75 15.98
C CYS A 43 -2.87 8.33 16.91
N ILE A 44 -3.85 9.21 17.14
CA ILE A 44 -5.07 8.89 17.91
C ILE A 44 -6.08 8.14 17.05
N SER A 45 -6.53 8.73 15.94
CA SER A 45 -7.63 8.17 15.16
C SER A 45 -7.20 7.14 14.12
N GLY A 46 -5.95 7.18 13.68
CA GLY A 46 -5.55 6.68 12.37
C GLY A 46 -5.88 7.69 11.27
N TYR A 47 -5.35 7.42 10.09
CA TYR A 47 -5.27 8.37 8.98
C TYR A 47 -6.31 8.07 7.88
N LEU A 48 -6.41 6.81 7.45
CA LEU A 48 -7.29 6.35 6.38
C LEU A 48 -8.70 6.02 6.90
N LEU A 49 -9.45 7.05 7.30
CA LEU A 49 -10.78 6.90 7.89
C LEU A 49 -11.94 7.24 6.93
N GLN A 50 -11.62 7.74 5.74
CA GLN A 50 -12.61 8.10 4.71
C GLN A 50 -13.68 9.05 5.30
N ASP A 51 -14.94 8.90 4.88
CA ASP A 51 -16.04 9.75 5.31
C ASP A 51 -16.38 9.66 6.81
N LYS A 52 -15.72 8.78 7.59
CA LYS A 52 -15.82 8.85 9.05
C LYS A 52 -15.26 10.17 9.60
N LEU A 53 -14.35 10.83 8.87
CA LEU A 53 -13.86 12.19 9.16
C LEU A 53 -14.91 13.28 8.87
N LEU A 54 -16.06 12.92 8.28
CA LEU A 54 -17.20 13.82 8.08
C LEU A 54 -18.23 13.76 9.23
N ASP A 55 -18.07 12.82 10.16
CA ASP A 55 -18.88 12.70 11.36
C ASP A 55 -18.37 13.66 12.44
N GLU A 56 -19.11 14.75 12.68
CA GLU A 56 -18.74 15.81 13.63
C GLU A 56 -18.57 15.29 15.06
N ALA A 57 -19.41 14.34 15.50
CA ALA A 57 -19.29 13.77 16.84
C ALA A 57 -18.00 12.95 16.98
N PHE A 58 -17.63 12.21 15.93
CA PHE A 58 -16.36 11.50 15.88
C PHE A 58 -15.17 12.47 15.84
N CYS A 59 -15.23 13.54 15.04
CA CYS A 59 -14.18 14.55 15.00
C CYS A 59 -13.99 15.25 16.35
N ALA A 60 -15.09 15.64 17.02
CA ALA A 60 -15.05 16.20 18.36
C ALA A 60 -14.46 15.22 19.38
N TYR A 61 -14.81 13.93 19.28
CA TYR A 61 -14.23 12.87 20.10
C TYR A 61 -12.72 12.75 19.91
N VAL A 62 -12.23 12.67 18.66
CA VAL A 62 -10.79 12.61 18.34
C VAL A 62 -10.06 13.87 18.83
N HIS A 63 -10.66 15.05 18.62
CA HIS A 63 -10.10 16.33 19.05
C HIS A 63 -9.97 16.42 20.58
N SER A 64 -10.90 15.83 21.34
CA SER A 64 -10.89 15.86 22.81
C SER A 64 -9.63 15.19 23.42
N PHE A 65 -8.95 14.32 22.69
CA PHE A 65 -7.69 13.71 23.15
C PHE A 65 -6.54 14.71 23.24
N ASN A 66 -6.61 15.87 22.57
CA ASN A 66 -5.57 16.89 22.65
C ASN A 66 -5.39 17.40 24.09
N GLU A 67 -6.48 17.63 24.81
CA GLU A 67 -6.44 18.05 26.22
C GLU A 67 -5.95 16.92 27.15
N ARG A 68 -6.28 15.66 26.83
CA ARG A 68 -5.78 14.49 27.58
C ARG A 68 -4.27 14.34 27.44
N ILE A 69 -3.74 14.49 26.22
CA ILE A 69 -2.30 14.39 25.97
C ILE A 69 -1.56 15.60 26.58
N LEU A 70 -2.14 16.80 26.49
CA LEU A 70 -1.63 18.00 27.16
C LEU A 70 -1.43 17.76 28.67
N ALA A 71 -2.40 17.13 29.33
CA ALA A 71 -2.31 16.83 30.76
C ALA A 71 -1.15 15.88 31.13
N LEU A 72 -0.72 15.02 30.19
CA LEU A 72 0.41 14.09 30.38
C LEU A 72 1.78 14.75 30.21
N SER A 73 1.85 15.99 29.71
CA SER A 73 3.10 16.73 29.41
C SER A 73 3.73 17.43 30.62
N ASP A 74 3.46 17.00 31.85
CA ASP A 74 3.89 17.64 33.10
C ASP A 74 5.42 17.85 33.22
N THR A 75 6.22 16.87 32.83
CA THR A 75 7.69 16.91 32.96
C THR A 75 8.45 16.60 31.67
N ILE A 76 7.73 16.44 30.56
CA ILE A 76 8.29 16.02 29.26
C ILE A 76 7.64 16.80 28.13
N GLY A 77 8.41 17.11 27.08
CA GLY A 77 7.86 17.60 25.82
C GLY A 77 7.17 16.47 25.05
N ILE A 78 5.97 16.71 24.55
CA ILE A 78 5.22 15.72 23.76
C ILE A 78 4.87 16.34 22.40
N ILE A 79 5.41 15.77 21.32
CA ILE A 79 5.09 16.13 19.94
C ILE A 79 4.28 14.98 19.32
N TYR A 80 3.13 15.27 18.71
CA TYR A 80 2.26 14.23 18.15
C TYR A 80 1.36 14.78 17.05
N GLY A 81 0.95 13.94 16.10
CA GLY A 81 -0.04 14.31 15.10
C GLY A 81 -1.47 13.96 15.53
N ASN A 82 -2.41 14.90 15.39
CA ASN A 82 -3.84 14.66 15.63
C ASN A 82 -4.74 15.67 14.89
N LEU A 83 -6.05 15.44 14.95
CA LEU A 83 -7.08 16.34 14.42
C LEU A 83 -7.25 17.60 15.28
N TYR A 84 -7.24 18.76 14.63
CA TYR A 84 -7.90 19.96 15.12
C TYR A 84 -9.33 20.03 14.59
N HIS A 85 -10.31 20.30 15.46
CA HIS A 85 -11.72 20.44 15.07
C HIS A 85 -12.38 21.58 15.86
N GLY A 86 -12.70 22.68 15.19
CA GLY A 86 -13.25 23.87 15.82
C GLY A 86 -12.92 25.14 15.04
N ALA A 87 -13.42 26.29 15.51
CA ALA A 87 -13.16 27.57 14.89
C ALA A 87 -11.70 28.02 15.12
N LEU A 88 -11.00 28.42 14.06
CA LEU A 88 -9.62 28.85 14.10
C LEU A 88 -9.48 30.27 13.57
N GLU A 89 -9.10 31.22 14.42
CA GLU A 89 -8.80 32.61 13.98
C GLU A 89 -9.94 33.23 13.14
N GLY A 90 -11.20 32.92 13.47
CA GLY A 90 -12.40 33.38 12.74
C GLY A 90 -12.85 32.48 11.57
N ILE A 91 -12.10 31.43 11.25
CA ILE A 91 -12.49 30.41 10.26
C ILE A 91 -13.31 29.33 10.98
N GLU A 92 -14.61 29.29 10.73
CA GLU A 92 -15.51 28.32 11.39
C GLU A 92 -15.70 27.03 10.59
N LYS A 93 -15.59 27.11 9.26
CA LYS A 93 -15.98 26.04 8.34
C LYS A 93 -14.88 25.65 7.36
N GLY A 94 -14.82 24.36 7.03
CA GLY A 94 -13.99 23.83 5.95
C GLY A 94 -14.63 23.95 4.57
N ARG A 95 -13.98 23.38 3.55
CA ARG A 95 -14.46 23.40 2.14
C ARG A 95 -15.85 22.78 1.94
N ASP A 96 -16.21 21.82 2.77
CA ASP A 96 -17.48 21.10 2.71
C ASP A 96 -18.62 21.76 3.51
N GLY A 97 -18.37 22.94 4.09
CA GLY A 97 -19.33 23.70 4.89
C GLY A 97 -19.59 23.16 6.30
N ARG A 98 -18.88 22.11 6.72
CA ARG A 98 -18.88 21.57 8.09
C ARG A 98 -17.87 22.31 8.95
N ILE A 99 -17.92 22.09 10.27
CA ILE A 99 -16.95 22.67 11.22
C ILE A 99 -15.53 22.36 10.75
N LEU A 100 -14.68 23.40 10.78
CA LEU A 100 -13.30 23.32 10.33
C LEU A 100 -12.57 22.12 10.95
N ARG A 101 -11.76 21.47 10.10
CA ARG A 101 -10.87 20.37 10.46
C ARG A 101 -9.51 20.63 9.86
N CYS A 102 -8.46 20.43 10.65
CA CYS A 102 -7.08 20.48 10.18
C CYS A 102 -6.34 19.26 10.70
N ASN A 103 -5.48 18.68 9.85
CA ASN A 103 -4.49 17.71 10.28
C ASN A 103 -3.29 18.48 10.83
N CYS A 104 -2.93 18.25 12.10
CA CYS A 104 -1.96 19.07 12.80
C CYS A 104 -0.92 18.23 13.53
N ALA A 105 0.30 18.76 13.65
CA ALA A 105 1.22 18.41 14.72
C ALA A 105 0.97 19.32 15.92
N PHE A 106 0.95 18.74 17.12
CA PHE A 106 0.81 19.44 18.38
C PHE A 106 2.08 19.33 19.21
N PHE A 107 2.36 20.34 20.05
CA PHE A 107 3.50 20.35 20.96
C PHE A 107 3.12 20.89 22.34
N ALA A 108 3.22 20.03 23.35
CA ALA A 108 2.90 20.33 24.74
C ALA A 108 4.10 20.09 25.67
N HIS A 109 4.26 20.94 26.70
CA HIS A 109 5.24 20.78 27.77
C HIS A 109 4.80 21.58 29.01
N ASN A 110 5.04 21.04 30.20
CA ASN A 110 4.59 21.57 31.49
C ASN A 110 3.07 21.82 31.52
N GLN A 111 2.30 20.92 30.91
CA GLN A 111 0.83 21.04 30.76
C GLN A 111 0.41 22.34 30.08
N ARG A 112 1.25 22.86 29.18
CA ARG A 112 0.98 24.05 28.38
C ARG A 112 1.37 23.80 26.94
N TRP A 113 0.64 24.45 26.04
CA TRP A 113 1.00 24.53 24.63
C TRP A 113 2.33 25.29 24.48
N VAL A 114 3.30 24.68 23.79
CA VAL A 114 4.62 25.28 23.58
C VAL A 114 4.47 26.51 22.70
N LYS A 115 5.06 27.63 23.12
CA LYS A 115 4.95 28.90 22.41
C LYS A 115 5.68 28.86 21.08
N LYS A 116 5.08 29.44 20.05
CA LYS A 116 5.79 29.78 18.81
C LYS A 116 6.46 31.14 18.97
N GLU A 117 7.55 31.36 18.26
CA GLU A 117 8.32 32.61 18.34
C GLU A 117 7.46 33.84 18.02
N ASN A 118 6.51 33.71 17.10
CA ASN A 118 5.60 34.78 16.71
C ASN A 118 4.25 34.80 17.48
N GLY A 119 4.03 33.84 18.38
CA GLY A 119 2.79 33.70 19.16
C GLY A 119 1.53 33.32 18.38
N ILE A 120 1.66 32.91 17.10
CA ILE A 120 0.51 32.50 16.26
C ILE A 120 0.33 30.99 16.34
N MET A 121 -0.83 30.55 16.87
CA MET A 121 -1.19 29.13 17.03
C MET A 121 -0.21 28.36 17.92
N ASP A 122 -0.01 28.85 19.15
CA ASP A 122 0.83 28.15 20.14
C ASP A 122 0.42 26.68 20.30
N GLY A 123 1.43 25.81 20.40
CA GLY A 123 1.27 24.37 20.51
C GLY A 123 0.75 23.65 19.28
N MET A 124 0.51 24.33 18.15
CA MET A 124 -0.08 23.71 16.95
C MET A 124 0.62 24.15 15.66
N HIS A 125 0.93 23.16 14.81
CA HIS A 125 1.37 23.33 13.42
C HIS A 125 0.38 22.61 12.51
N ILE A 126 -0.18 23.31 11.54
CA ILE A 126 -1.12 22.75 10.58
C ILE A 126 -0.33 22.13 9.43
N LYS A 127 -0.74 20.95 8.94
CA LYS A 127 -0.20 20.38 7.71
C LYS A 127 -0.42 21.35 6.55
N HIS A 128 0.65 21.81 5.92
CA HIS A 128 0.56 22.81 4.86
C HIS A 128 0.28 22.17 3.50
N LEU A 129 0.85 20.99 3.28
CA LEU A 129 0.75 20.27 2.02
C LEU A 129 -0.22 19.10 2.20
N ASN A 130 -1.43 19.22 1.67
CA ASN A 130 -2.39 18.12 1.64
C ASN A 130 -2.12 17.27 0.39
N PRO A 131 -1.79 15.97 0.51
CA PRO A 131 -1.70 15.08 -0.64
C PRO A 131 -3.12 14.74 -1.16
N ASP A 132 -3.32 14.92 -2.46
CA ASP A 132 -4.58 14.60 -3.18
C ASP A 132 -4.30 13.74 -4.42
N TYR A 133 -3.34 12.83 -4.30
CA TYR A 133 -2.95 11.88 -5.32
C TYR A 133 -2.92 10.47 -4.72
N ARG A 134 -3.01 9.45 -5.59
CA ARG A 134 -2.92 8.06 -5.13
C ARG A 134 -4.01 7.77 -4.07
N ILE A 135 -3.66 7.07 -3.00
CA ILE A 135 -4.54 6.74 -1.87
C ILE A 135 -5.02 7.95 -1.04
N PHE A 136 -4.49 9.15 -1.29
CA PHE A 136 -4.74 10.34 -0.49
C PHE A 136 -5.85 11.21 -1.08
N ASP A 137 -6.63 11.83 -0.20
CA ASP A 137 -7.73 12.78 -0.50
C ASP A 137 -7.81 13.82 0.63
N ASP A 138 -6.68 14.30 1.13
CA ASP A 138 -6.65 15.12 2.36
C ASP A 138 -7.51 16.37 2.24
N SER A 139 -7.53 17.02 1.07
CA SER A 139 -8.36 18.21 0.82
C SER A 139 -9.87 17.95 0.87
N ARG A 140 -10.30 16.69 0.80
CA ARG A 140 -11.71 16.31 1.02
C ARG A 140 -12.11 16.52 2.49
N PHE A 141 -11.18 16.33 3.42
CA PHE A 141 -11.45 16.27 4.85
C PHE A 141 -10.90 17.48 5.63
N TYR A 142 -9.75 18.00 5.21
CA TYR A 142 -8.98 19.00 5.94
C TYR A 142 -8.76 20.28 5.14
N LEU A 143 -8.72 21.41 5.84
CA LEU A 143 -8.19 22.64 5.29
C LEU A 143 -6.66 22.65 5.45
N SER A 144 -5.92 22.95 4.39
CA SER A 144 -4.46 22.99 4.46
C SER A 144 -3.96 24.29 5.10
N GLY A 145 -2.73 24.26 5.62
CA GLY A 145 -2.05 25.49 6.10
C GLY A 145 -1.92 26.55 5.00
N MET A 146 -1.79 26.15 3.72
CA MET A 146 -1.81 27.09 2.60
C MET A 146 -3.13 27.84 2.49
N GLU A 147 -4.25 27.14 2.65
CA GLU A 147 -5.57 27.75 2.60
C GLU A 147 -5.86 28.60 3.82
N VAL A 148 -5.50 28.12 5.01
CA VAL A 148 -5.61 28.91 6.26
C VAL A 148 -4.85 30.22 6.11
N SER A 149 -3.63 30.19 5.55
CA SER A 149 -2.84 31.40 5.27
C SER A 149 -3.60 32.41 4.39
N ASN A 150 -4.24 31.91 3.33
CA ASN A 150 -5.05 32.73 2.42
C ASN A 150 -6.29 33.31 3.11
N TYR A 151 -7.02 32.53 3.91
CA TYR A 151 -8.19 33.01 4.66
C TYR A 151 -7.81 34.10 5.68
N LEU A 152 -6.63 33.98 6.31
CA LEU A 152 -6.16 34.93 7.30
C LEU A 152 -5.42 36.14 6.69
N TYR A 153 -5.22 36.17 5.37
CA TYR A 153 -4.38 37.16 4.68
C TYR A 153 -2.97 37.28 5.29
N LYS A 154 -2.40 36.15 5.73
CA LYS A 154 -1.06 36.08 6.32
C LYS A 154 -0.07 35.51 5.30
N LYS A 155 1.22 35.80 5.51
CA LYS A 155 2.29 35.14 4.75
C LYS A 155 2.54 33.74 5.31
N MET A 156 3.09 32.86 4.48
CA MET A 156 3.34 31.47 4.88
C MET A 156 4.34 31.35 6.03
N ASP A 157 5.36 32.20 6.06
CA ASP A 157 6.35 32.29 7.15
C ASP A 157 5.75 32.77 8.49
N ALA A 158 4.56 33.37 8.49
CA ALA A 158 3.82 33.65 9.72
C ALA A 158 3.10 32.41 10.27
N LEU A 159 2.71 31.44 9.43
CA LEU A 159 2.10 30.19 9.91
C LEU A 159 3.15 29.11 10.21
N ILE A 160 4.26 29.11 9.47
CA ILE A 160 5.38 28.20 9.66
C ILE A 160 6.46 28.93 10.48
N SER A 161 6.50 28.69 11.79
CA SER A 161 7.41 29.39 12.71
C SER A 161 7.89 28.43 13.82
N PRO A 162 9.14 28.57 14.32
CA PRO A 162 9.67 27.68 15.33
C PRO A 162 8.92 27.76 16.65
N PHE A 163 8.84 26.60 17.29
CA PHE A 163 8.47 26.43 18.68
C PHE A 163 9.67 26.65 19.58
N LEU A 164 9.46 27.33 20.70
CA LEU A 164 10.51 27.63 21.68
C LEU A 164 10.43 26.65 22.84
N PHE A 165 11.31 25.65 22.84
CA PHE A 165 11.37 24.61 23.87
C PHE A 165 12.58 24.81 24.78
N THR A 166 12.34 25.18 26.03
CA THR A 166 13.41 25.44 27.01
C THR A 166 13.68 24.21 27.87
N THR A 167 14.92 23.69 27.76
CA THR A 167 15.52 22.76 28.71
C THR A 167 16.26 23.54 29.81
N LYS A 168 16.88 22.86 30.78
CA LYS A 168 17.66 23.52 31.85
C LYS A 168 18.80 24.39 31.32
N ASP A 169 19.40 24.00 30.19
CA ASP A 169 20.66 24.58 29.72
C ASP A 169 20.49 25.45 28.46
N LYS A 170 19.43 25.22 27.67
CA LYS A 170 19.23 25.86 26.36
C LYS A 170 17.76 25.95 25.98
N THR A 171 17.40 27.04 25.31
CA THR A 171 16.16 27.13 24.51
C THR A 171 16.43 26.66 23.09
N TYR A 172 15.70 25.65 22.65
CA TYR A 172 15.73 25.12 21.30
C TYR A 172 14.62 25.73 20.45
N ARG A 173 14.96 26.10 19.21
CA ARG A 173 14.04 26.51 18.14
C ARG A 173 13.69 25.27 17.32
N ILE A 174 12.49 24.72 17.52
CA ILE A 174 12.09 23.45 16.91
C ILE A 174 11.08 23.73 15.80
N GLY A 175 11.38 23.29 14.57
CA GLY A 175 10.42 23.28 13.47
C GLY A 175 9.54 22.03 13.52
N LEU A 176 8.26 22.15 13.18
CA LEU A 176 7.37 21.01 13.01
C LEU A 176 6.92 20.89 11.56
N GLU A 177 6.75 19.66 11.12
CA GLU A 177 6.20 19.29 9.83
C GLU A 177 5.25 18.10 10.00
N VAL A 178 4.27 17.98 9.10
CA VAL A 178 3.38 16.82 9.04
C VAL A 178 3.52 16.12 7.69
N CYS A 179 4.09 14.91 7.71
CA CYS A 179 4.24 13.99 6.59
C CYS A 179 4.59 14.67 5.26
N GLU A 180 3.58 14.93 4.42
CA GLU A 180 3.71 15.52 3.08
C GLU A 180 4.47 16.86 3.06
N ASP A 181 4.50 17.61 4.17
CA ASP A 181 5.24 18.87 4.28
C ASP A 181 6.72 18.75 3.87
N ILE A 182 7.34 17.57 4.03
CA ILE A 182 8.74 17.32 3.61
C ILE A 182 8.88 17.08 2.10
N TRP A 183 7.79 16.75 1.39
CA TRP A 183 7.73 16.43 -0.06
C TRP A 183 7.34 17.65 -0.91
N SER A 184 7.96 18.79 -0.63
CA SER A 184 7.51 20.10 -1.10
C SER A 184 7.80 20.45 -2.57
N TYR A 185 8.50 19.61 -3.33
CA TYR A 185 8.99 19.95 -4.67
C TYR A 185 7.91 20.14 -5.73
N ASP A 186 6.76 19.50 -5.55
CA ASP A 186 5.62 19.63 -6.46
C ASP A 186 4.63 20.71 -5.98
N TYR A 187 4.99 21.47 -4.94
CA TYR A 187 4.18 22.52 -4.33
C TYR A 187 4.81 23.90 -4.51
N SER A 188 3.98 24.95 -4.39
CA SER A 188 4.45 26.34 -4.44
C SER A 188 5.10 26.82 -3.14
N VAL A 189 5.06 25.99 -2.09
CA VAL A 189 5.53 26.27 -0.74
C VAL A 189 6.43 25.13 -0.29
N ASP A 190 7.54 25.51 0.33
CA ASP A 190 8.49 24.56 0.92
C ASP A 190 8.62 24.81 2.44
N PRO A 191 7.86 24.08 3.27
CA PRO A 191 7.92 24.20 4.73
C PRO A 191 9.34 23.98 5.28
N THR A 192 10.06 22.99 4.77
CA THR A 192 11.44 22.68 5.20
C THR A 192 12.35 23.88 4.97
N LYS A 193 12.30 24.48 3.77
CA LYS A 193 13.09 25.67 3.45
C LYS A 193 12.67 26.91 4.24
N ILE A 194 11.38 27.08 4.54
CA ILE A 194 10.92 28.20 5.37
C ILE A 194 11.46 28.06 6.79
N LEU A 195 11.39 26.86 7.39
CA LEU A 195 11.95 26.59 8.71
C LEU A 195 13.48 26.74 8.72
N ALA A 196 14.19 26.21 7.73
CA ALA A 196 15.64 26.36 7.60
C ALA A 196 16.09 27.83 7.54
N ASN A 197 15.33 28.69 6.85
CA ASN A 197 15.63 30.14 6.80
C ASN A 197 15.24 30.90 8.07
N GLN A 198 14.59 30.24 9.02
CA GLN A 198 14.31 30.77 10.36
C GLN A 198 15.27 30.21 11.42
N ASP A 199 16.40 29.63 10.99
CA ASP A 199 17.49 29.15 11.86
C ASP A 199 16.98 28.24 12.99
N VAL A 200 16.16 27.24 12.63
CA VAL A 200 15.74 26.19 13.57
C VAL A 200 16.91 25.28 13.93
N ASP A 201 16.96 24.82 15.18
CA ASP A 201 17.97 23.87 15.64
C ASP A 201 17.78 22.49 14.99
N PHE A 202 16.53 22.07 14.81
CA PHE A 202 16.13 20.86 14.10
C PHE A 202 14.65 20.90 13.72
N ILE A 203 14.25 20.03 12.81
CA ILE A 203 12.85 19.82 12.39
C ILE A 203 12.38 18.46 12.88
N VAL A 204 11.12 18.39 13.35
CA VAL A 204 10.42 17.14 13.64
C VAL A 204 9.29 16.95 12.63
N ASN A 205 9.33 15.87 11.88
CA ASN A 205 8.29 15.47 10.94
C ASN A 205 7.51 14.28 11.52
N VAL A 206 6.24 14.49 11.85
CA VAL A 206 5.32 13.42 12.27
C VAL A 206 4.64 12.84 11.03
N SER A 207 4.66 11.52 10.87
CA SER A 207 4.29 10.88 9.60
C SER A 207 3.36 9.68 9.75
N ALA A 208 2.46 9.53 8.78
CA ALA A 208 1.77 8.28 8.47
C ALA A 208 2.06 7.95 7.00
N SER A 209 3.33 7.68 6.71
CA SER A 209 3.81 7.39 5.36
C SER A 209 3.66 5.91 5.05
N PRO A 210 2.77 5.53 4.11
CA PRO A 210 2.53 4.15 3.77
C PRO A 210 3.77 3.53 3.10
N TYR A 211 3.94 2.23 3.31
CA TYR A 211 4.92 1.44 2.57
C TYR A 211 4.51 1.32 1.11
N THR A 212 5.49 1.51 0.24
CA THR A 212 5.53 0.92 -1.11
C THR A 212 6.91 0.32 -1.30
N ARG A 213 7.08 -0.55 -2.29
CA ARG A 213 8.40 -1.06 -2.67
C ARG A 213 9.40 0.10 -2.78
N ASN A 214 10.50 -0.01 -2.05
CA ASN A 214 11.61 0.96 -2.02
C ASN A 214 11.24 2.37 -1.50
N LYS A 215 10.23 2.51 -0.65
CA LYS A 215 9.80 3.83 -0.12
C LYS A 215 10.88 4.47 0.74
N GLU A 216 11.65 3.69 1.49
CA GLU A 216 12.78 4.18 2.30
C GLU A 216 13.85 4.88 1.44
N ILE A 217 14.17 4.35 0.26
CA ILE A 217 15.06 5.01 -0.70
C ILE A 217 14.47 6.36 -1.14
N SER A 218 13.16 6.44 -1.33
CA SER A 218 12.51 7.70 -1.71
C SER A 218 12.53 8.73 -0.58
N ARG A 219 12.32 8.32 0.68
CA ARG A 219 12.46 9.19 1.86
C ARG A 219 13.88 9.76 1.93
N ASN A 220 14.89 8.90 1.80
CA ASN A 220 16.29 9.32 1.83
C ASN A 220 16.64 10.30 0.69
N LYS A 221 16.17 10.03 -0.53
CA LYS A 221 16.37 10.93 -1.68
C LYS A 221 15.76 12.31 -1.45
N GLN A 222 14.60 12.38 -0.80
CA GLN A 222 13.94 13.65 -0.51
C GLN A 222 14.79 14.52 0.43
N LEU A 223 15.31 13.95 1.51
CA LEU A 223 16.19 14.66 2.46
C LEU A 223 17.53 15.05 1.83
N LEU A 224 18.12 14.19 0.99
CA LEU A 224 19.34 14.52 0.26
C LEU A 224 19.13 15.70 -0.70
N LYS A 225 17.95 15.77 -1.34
CA LYS A 225 17.62 16.88 -2.24
C LYS A 225 17.49 18.20 -1.45
N HIS A 226 16.80 18.19 -0.32
CA HIS A 226 16.73 19.34 0.60
C HIS A 226 18.10 19.80 1.05
N ALA A 227 18.96 18.87 1.48
CA ALA A 227 20.32 19.17 1.89
C ALA A 227 21.15 19.79 0.75
N SER A 228 20.99 19.32 -0.49
CA SER A 228 21.71 19.86 -1.64
C SER A 228 21.32 21.31 -1.97
N GLU A 229 20.07 21.71 -1.72
CA GLU A 229 19.57 23.05 -2.02
C GLU A 229 19.80 24.04 -0.87
N LEU A 230 19.71 23.57 0.37
CA LEU A 230 19.88 24.39 1.58
C LEU A 230 21.35 24.54 1.99
N GLY A 231 22.22 23.58 1.62
CA GLY A 231 23.62 23.57 2.02
C GLY A 231 23.77 23.62 3.54
N ASP A 232 24.61 24.54 4.03
CA ASP A 232 24.89 24.70 5.46
C ASP A 232 23.67 25.12 6.31
N LYS A 233 22.57 25.54 5.66
CA LYS A 233 21.31 25.88 6.35
C LYS A 233 20.43 24.66 6.63
N MET A 234 20.75 23.49 6.10
CA MET A 234 19.94 22.28 6.30
C MET A 234 19.96 21.88 7.78
N PRO A 235 18.81 21.89 8.49
CA PRO A 235 18.75 21.43 9.86
C PRO A 235 18.77 19.89 9.93
N MET A 236 19.06 19.36 11.12
CA MET A 236 18.78 17.94 11.42
C MET A 236 17.27 17.70 11.32
N VAL A 237 16.84 16.56 10.78
CA VAL A 237 15.42 16.19 10.67
C VAL A 237 15.15 14.89 11.44
N ILE A 238 14.17 14.92 12.34
CA ILE A 238 13.70 13.77 13.10
C ILE A 238 12.36 13.35 12.51
N TYR A 239 12.34 12.21 11.85
CA TYR A 239 11.19 11.65 11.15
C TYR A 239 10.61 10.48 11.96
N VAL A 240 9.34 10.59 12.39
CA VAL A 240 8.66 9.52 13.14
C VAL A 240 7.43 9.07 12.41
N ASN A 241 7.39 7.78 12.07
CA ASN A 241 6.36 7.18 11.25
C ASN A 241 5.59 6.09 12.01
N ALA A 242 4.33 5.88 11.64
CA ALA A 242 3.51 4.81 12.17
C ALA A 242 3.95 3.43 11.64
N VAL A 243 3.58 2.38 12.36
CA VAL A 243 3.52 1.01 11.85
C VAL A 243 2.08 0.49 11.85
N GLY A 244 1.87 -0.68 11.26
CA GLY A 244 0.59 -1.39 11.27
C GLY A 244 -0.12 -1.33 9.92
N MET A 245 -1.44 -1.47 9.94
CA MET A 245 -2.28 -1.50 8.74
C MET A 245 -3.50 -0.63 8.91
N GLN A 246 -3.86 0.08 7.84
CA GLN A 246 -5.14 0.75 7.67
C GLN A 246 -5.69 0.46 6.27
N ASN A 247 -6.94 0.81 5.98
CA ASN A 247 -7.53 0.57 4.67
C ASN A 247 -8.49 1.68 4.27
N ASN A 248 -8.72 1.83 2.97
CA ASN A 248 -9.68 2.78 2.40
C ASN A 248 -10.84 2.06 1.69
N GLY A 249 -11.16 0.83 2.12
CA GLY A 249 -12.19 -0.01 1.53
C GLY A 249 -11.75 -0.77 0.28
N LYS A 250 -10.99 -0.18 -0.65
CA LYS A 250 -10.47 -0.86 -1.85
C LYS A 250 -9.02 -1.29 -1.74
N ASN A 251 -8.24 -0.59 -0.93
CA ASN A 251 -6.84 -0.90 -0.69
C ASN A 251 -6.60 -1.11 0.80
N VAL A 252 -5.85 -2.17 1.11
CA VAL A 252 -5.27 -2.48 2.42
C VAL A 252 -3.83 -2.01 2.38
N ILE A 253 -3.46 -1.13 3.31
CA ILE A 253 -2.23 -0.34 3.25
C ILE A 253 -1.46 -0.55 4.55
N VAL A 254 -0.19 -0.90 4.43
CA VAL A 254 0.70 -1.10 5.58
C VAL A 254 1.67 0.06 5.73
N PHE A 255 2.09 0.29 6.97
CA PHE A 255 3.06 1.30 7.35
C PHE A 255 4.27 0.58 7.96
N ASP A 256 5.45 0.86 7.42
CA ASP A 256 6.70 0.16 7.72
C ASP A 256 7.45 0.71 8.93
N GLY A 257 7.03 1.88 9.44
CA GLY A 257 7.80 2.59 10.44
C GLY A 257 9.01 3.22 9.76
N ASP A 258 10.19 2.68 10.00
CA ASP A 258 11.46 3.24 9.50
C ASP A 258 11.66 4.69 9.99
N SER A 259 11.27 4.93 11.24
CA SER A 259 11.46 6.22 11.90
C SER A 259 12.96 6.53 11.98
N THR A 260 13.38 7.69 11.48
CA THR A 260 14.78 7.97 11.13
C THR A 260 15.18 9.39 11.53
N VAL A 261 16.41 9.56 12.02
CA VAL A 261 17.05 10.86 12.20
C VAL A 261 18.05 11.08 11.08
N PHE A 262 17.92 12.22 10.41
CA PHE A 262 18.80 12.67 9.34
C PHE A 262 19.69 13.81 9.81
N ASP A 263 20.98 13.74 9.51
CA ASP A 263 21.93 14.82 9.81
C ASP A 263 21.72 16.07 8.93
N THR A 264 22.52 17.10 9.18
CA THR A 264 22.51 18.36 8.41
C THR A 264 22.98 18.21 6.95
N ARG A 265 23.32 16.99 6.50
CA ARG A 265 23.62 16.66 5.11
C ARG A 265 22.54 15.77 4.50
N GLY A 266 21.41 15.61 5.18
CA GLY A 266 20.28 14.78 4.74
C GLY A 266 20.58 13.28 4.78
N LYS A 267 21.61 12.83 5.51
CA LYS A 267 21.98 11.41 5.62
C LYS A 267 21.41 10.79 6.90
N PRO A 268 20.88 9.55 6.84
CA PRO A 268 20.42 8.87 8.04
C PRO A 268 21.60 8.61 8.99
N ILE A 269 21.40 8.92 10.28
CA ILE A 269 22.37 8.67 11.36
C ILE A 269 21.80 7.81 12.47
N PHE A 270 20.48 7.76 12.61
CA PHE A 270 19.77 6.91 13.55
C PHE A 270 18.50 6.39 12.88
N ALA A 271 18.20 5.10 13.01
CA ALA A 271 16.96 4.51 12.49
C ALA A 271 16.34 3.55 13.52
N CYS A 272 15.01 3.46 13.50
CA CYS A 272 14.24 2.37 14.10
C CYS A 272 14.14 1.22 13.08
N ASN A 273 13.66 0.08 13.54
CA ASN A 273 13.40 -1.06 12.67
C ASN A 273 12.41 -0.70 11.55
N ASP A 274 12.62 -1.34 10.40
CA ASP A 274 11.80 -1.21 9.20
C ASP A 274 10.99 -2.48 8.91
N GLY A 275 10.89 -3.35 9.92
CA GLY A 275 10.25 -4.66 9.86
C GLY A 275 8.76 -4.64 10.18
N PHE A 276 8.10 -3.49 10.03
CA PHE A 276 6.68 -3.27 10.35
C PHE A 276 6.33 -3.52 11.82
N LYS A 277 7.27 -3.27 12.75
CA LYS A 277 7.08 -3.52 14.19
C LYS A 277 7.18 -2.26 15.01
N GLU A 278 6.42 -2.25 16.10
CA GLU A 278 6.48 -1.18 17.09
C GLU A 278 7.87 -1.12 17.71
N GLU A 279 8.37 0.08 17.90
CA GLU A 279 9.63 0.32 18.60
C GLU A 279 9.58 1.63 19.37
N TYR A 280 10.11 1.57 20.59
CA TYR A 280 10.47 2.73 21.37
C TYR A 280 11.98 2.88 21.32
N ALA A 281 12.46 3.95 20.69
CA ALA A 281 13.89 4.20 20.52
C ALA A 281 14.27 5.58 21.06
N VAL A 282 15.32 5.67 21.87
CA VAL A 282 15.82 6.94 22.40
C VAL A 282 17.04 7.37 21.61
N TYR A 283 16.90 8.46 20.88
CA TYR A 283 18.01 9.17 20.24
C TYR A 283 18.58 10.20 21.22
N ASP A 284 19.83 9.99 21.65
CA ASP A 284 20.61 11.04 22.29
C ASP A 284 21.37 11.82 21.21
N PHE A 285 21.43 13.14 21.35
CA PHE A 285 22.13 13.99 20.39
C PHE A 285 23.56 13.49 20.18
N HIS A 286 23.97 13.38 18.91
CA HIS A 286 25.26 12.83 18.47
C HIS A 286 25.41 11.30 18.55
N SER A 287 24.37 10.56 18.93
CA SER A 287 24.36 9.10 18.78
C SER A 287 24.26 8.68 17.31
N ILE A 288 24.86 7.53 16.97
CA ILE A 288 24.75 6.91 15.64
C ILE A 288 24.28 5.48 15.84
N ARG A 289 23.16 5.12 15.22
CA ARG A 289 22.59 3.76 15.24
C ARG A 289 21.84 3.49 13.93
N LEU A 290 22.53 2.87 12.99
CA LEU A 290 21.90 2.37 11.76
C LEU A 290 21.71 0.87 11.92
N ASP A 291 20.49 0.45 12.23
CA ASP A 291 20.14 -0.97 12.27
C ASP A 291 20.17 -1.57 10.85
N SER A 292 20.19 -2.90 10.76
CA SER A 292 20.26 -3.60 9.47
C SER A 292 18.97 -3.38 8.67
N PHE A 293 19.11 -2.80 7.47
CA PHE A 293 18.01 -2.63 6.52
C PHE A 293 17.57 -3.97 5.94
N CYS A 294 16.25 -4.18 5.85
CA CYS A 294 15.70 -5.32 5.14
C CYS A 294 15.69 -5.03 3.64
N GLU A 295 16.53 -5.72 2.85
CA GLU A 295 16.63 -5.52 1.39
C GLU A 295 15.31 -5.83 0.65
N ASN A 296 14.52 -6.78 1.14
CA ASN A 296 13.24 -7.15 0.54
C ASN A 296 12.14 -7.37 1.60
N LYS A 297 11.16 -6.47 1.59
CA LYS A 297 10.10 -6.39 2.59
C LYS A 297 8.76 -6.99 2.13
N ILE A 298 8.66 -7.51 0.91
CA ILE A 298 7.36 -7.93 0.32
C ILE A 298 6.68 -9.00 1.19
N LEU A 299 7.41 -10.05 1.58
CA LEU A 299 6.83 -11.12 2.41
C LEU A 299 6.32 -10.60 3.75
N GLU A 300 7.09 -9.74 4.44
CA GLU A 300 6.67 -9.20 5.73
C GLU A 300 5.55 -8.17 5.61
N ALA A 301 5.57 -7.32 4.58
CA ALA A 301 4.49 -6.39 4.28
C ALA A 301 3.14 -7.12 4.10
N LEU A 302 3.12 -8.19 3.30
CA LEU A 302 1.93 -9.02 3.08
C LEU A 302 1.50 -9.76 4.35
N THR A 303 2.46 -10.26 5.12
CA THR A 303 2.19 -10.98 6.37
C THR A 303 1.53 -10.05 7.39
N VAL A 304 2.08 -8.85 7.58
CA VAL A 304 1.54 -7.84 8.48
C VAL A 304 0.18 -7.36 8.00
N ALA A 305 0.01 -7.12 6.69
CA ALA A 305 -1.28 -6.75 6.12
C ALA A 305 -2.36 -7.78 6.44
N LEU A 306 -2.08 -9.07 6.22
CA LEU A 306 -3.02 -10.16 6.50
C LEU A 306 -3.31 -10.31 7.99
N TYR A 307 -2.27 -10.29 8.83
CA TYR A 307 -2.40 -10.44 10.27
C TYR A 307 -3.24 -9.30 10.88
N GLU A 308 -2.92 -8.05 10.53
CA GLU A 308 -3.67 -6.89 11.02
C GLU A 308 -5.07 -6.84 10.41
N PHE A 309 -5.27 -7.26 9.16
CA PHE A 309 -6.61 -7.30 8.55
C PHE A 309 -7.51 -8.32 9.25
N ASP A 310 -7.01 -9.53 9.51
CA ASP A 310 -7.73 -10.55 10.29
C ASP A 310 -8.09 -10.01 11.69
N LYS A 311 -7.10 -9.45 12.39
CA LYS A 311 -7.27 -8.93 13.75
C LYS A 311 -8.27 -7.77 13.82
N GLN A 312 -8.23 -6.83 12.88
CA GLN A 312 -9.06 -5.63 12.90
C GLN A 312 -10.49 -5.90 12.39
N MET A 313 -10.65 -6.70 11.33
CA MET A 313 -11.94 -6.94 10.69
C MET A 313 -12.68 -8.16 11.27
N PHE A 314 -11.95 -9.15 11.79
CA PHE A 314 -12.52 -10.42 12.21
C PHE A 314 -12.15 -10.79 13.66
N PRO A 315 -12.70 -10.10 14.67
CA PRO A 315 -12.43 -10.39 16.08
C PRO A 315 -12.85 -11.81 16.51
N PHE A 316 -13.73 -12.46 15.74
CA PHE A 316 -14.19 -13.84 15.94
C PHE A 316 -13.27 -14.90 15.33
N GLN A 317 -12.16 -14.49 14.68
CA GLN A 317 -11.10 -15.39 14.23
C GLN A 317 -11.56 -16.53 13.29
N PRO A 318 -12.13 -16.22 12.10
CA PRO A 318 -12.62 -17.20 11.13
C PRO A 318 -11.50 -18.08 10.55
N LYS A 319 -11.84 -19.29 10.09
CA LYS A 319 -10.94 -20.02 9.19
C LYS A 319 -10.82 -19.30 7.84
N TRP A 320 -9.66 -19.38 7.23
CA TRP A 320 -9.38 -18.90 5.88
C TRP A 320 -9.47 -20.04 4.88
N ILE A 321 -10.42 -19.91 3.97
CA ILE A 321 -10.73 -20.89 2.94
C ILE A 321 -10.02 -20.49 1.66
N ILE A 322 -9.24 -21.43 1.12
CA ILE A 322 -8.50 -21.23 -0.12
C ILE A 322 -8.84 -22.31 -1.14
N GLY A 323 -9.20 -21.88 -2.35
CA GLY A 323 -9.21 -22.77 -3.52
C GLY A 323 -7.76 -23.10 -3.89
N LEU A 324 -7.28 -24.27 -3.52
CA LEU A 324 -5.89 -24.70 -3.71
C LEU A 324 -5.77 -25.49 -5.02
N SER A 325 -5.50 -24.77 -6.11
CA SER A 325 -5.43 -25.37 -7.46
C SER A 325 -4.11 -26.10 -7.71
N GLY A 326 -3.06 -25.81 -6.94
CA GLY A 326 -1.69 -26.28 -7.20
C GLY A 326 -0.91 -25.38 -8.16
N GLY A 327 -1.55 -24.33 -8.69
CA GLY A 327 -0.90 -23.22 -9.37
C GLY A 327 -0.25 -22.25 -8.38
N ILE A 328 0.77 -21.51 -8.86
CA ILE A 328 1.66 -20.71 -8.02
C ILE A 328 0.94 -19.71 -7.11
N ASP A 329 -0.08 -19.02 -7.62
CA ASP A 329 -0.76 -17.95 -6.90
C ASP A 329 -1.49 -18.49 -5.65
N SER A 330 -2.21 -19.61 -5.79
CA SER A 330 -2.89 -20.28 -4.68
C SER A 330 -1.90 -20.87 -3.66
N CYS A 331 -0.77 -21.41 -4.12
CA CYS A 331 0.25 -21.98 -3.24
C CYS A 331 0.94 -20.89 -2.40
N ILE A 332 1.22 -19.74 -3.01
CA ILE A 332 1.80 -18.57 -2.33
C ILE A 332 0.84 -18.05 -1.27
N ASN A 333 -0.43 -17.86 -1.61
CA ASN A 333 -1.43 -17.39 -0.65
C ASN A 333 -1.62 -18.37 0.52
N ALA A 334 -1.54 -19.69 0.28
CA ALA A 334 -1.51 -20.66 1.38
C ALA A 334 -0.30 -20.43 2.30
N GLY A 335 0.90 -20.26 1.74
CA GLY A 335 2.10 -19.97 2.52
C GLY A 335 2.02 -18.66 3.31
N LEU A 336 1.49 -17.59 2.70
CA LEU A 336 1.27 -16.30 3.34
C LEU A 336 0.29 -16.40 4.51
N LEU A 337 -0.87 -17.03 4.31
CA LEU A 337 -1.87 -17.21 5.35
C LEU A 337 -1.33 -18.01 6.52
N VAL A 338 -0.56 -19.07 6.26
CA VAL A 338 0.06 -19.88 7.32
C VAL A 338 1.11 -19.10 8.09
N LYS A 339 1.94 -18.29 7.41
CA LYS A 339 2.91 -17.40 8.08
C LYS A 339 2.21 -16.35 8.95
N ALA A 340 1.11 -15.77 8.46
CA ALA A 340 0.40 -14.70 9.16
C ALA A 340 -0.48 -15.20 10.32
N LEU A 341 -1.19 -16.32 10.13
CA LEU A 341 -2.30 -16.75 11.01
C LEU A 341 -2.13 -18.15 11.59
N GLY A 342 -1.16 -18.92 11.10
CA GLY A 342 -0.93 -20.31 11.49
C GLY A 342 -1.79 -21.33 10.73
N ALA A 343 -1.27 -22.56 10.62
CA ALA A 343 -1.86 -23.62 9.80
C ALA A 343 -3.30 -24.00 10.20
N ASN A 344 -3.60 -24.01 11.51
CA ASN A 344 -4.94 -24.37 12.01
C ASN A 344 -6.05 -23.40 11.57
N ARG A 345 -5.68 -22.20 11.11
CA ARG A 345 -6.63 -21.19 10.60
C ARG A 345 -6.80 -21.28 9.08
N VAL A 346 -6.21 -22.26 8.39
CA VAL A 346 -6.24 -22.35 6.92
C VAL A 346 -6.77 -23.71 6.46
N VAL A 347 -7.73 -23.71 5.54
CA VAL A 347 -8.29 -24.93 4.93
C VAL A 347 -8.25 -24.81 3.41
N GLY A 348 -7.53 -25.72 2.77
CA GLY A 348 -7.43 -25.85 1.33
C GLY A 348 -8.53 -26.73 0.75
N TYR A 349 -9.10 -26.31 -0.38
CA TYR A 349 -10.04 -27.09 -1.17
C TYR A 349 -9.53 -27.24 -2.59
N ASN A 350 -9.30 -28.48 -3.03
CA ASN A 350 -9.03 -28.80 -4.43
C ASN A 350 -10.35 -29.23 -5.10
N LEU A 351 -10.82 -28.38 -6.03
CA LEU A 351 -12.12 -28.50 -6.70
C LEU A 351 -11.92 -28.96 -8.14
N ALA A 352 -11.65 -30.26 -8.28
CA ALA A 352 -11.23 -30.85 -9.53
C ALA A 352 -12.36 -31.00 -10.54
N THR A 353 -12.00 -30.93 -11.83
CA THR A 353 -12.76 -31.43 -12.97
C THR A 353 -11.86 -32.36 -13.79
N LYS A 354 -12.39 -32.99 -14.84
CA LYS A 354 -11.61 -33.81 -15.80
C LYS A 354 -10.40 -33.12 -16.42
N TYR A 355 -10.32 -31.77 -16.39
CA TYR A 355 -9.23 -31.00 -16.97
C TYR A 355 -8.03 -30.84 -16.02
N ASN A 356 -8.18 -31.15 -14.73
CA ASN A 356 -7.09 -31.01 -13.77
C ASN A 356 -6.07 -32.14 -13.90
N SER A 357 -4.81 -31.77 -14.11
CA SER A 357 -3.69 -32.70 -14.23
C SER A 357 -3.35 -33.36 -12.89
N ASP A 358 -2.73 -34.55 -12.93
CA ASP A 358 -2.22 -35.18 -11.71
C ASP A 358 -1.09 -34.36 -11.07
N LEU A 359 -0.36 -33.60 -11.88
CA LEU A 359 0.70 -32.70 -11.44
C LEU A 359 0.17 -31.56 -10.56
N THR A 360 -0.91 -30.88 -10.96
CA THR A 360 -1.51 -29.80 -10.16
C THR A 360 -2.10 -30.32 -8.85
N LYS A 361 -2.74 -31.49 -8.87
CA LYS A 361 -3.22 -32.16 -7.65
C LYS A 361 -2.07 -32.50 -6.69
N ASN A 362 -0.96 -33.01 -7.22
CA ASN A 362 0.22 -33.33 -6.43
C ASN A 362 0.87 -32.08 -5.82
N ASN A 363 0.94 -30.98 -6.57
CA ASN A 363 1.43 -29.70 -6.05
C ASN A 363 0.57 -29.17 -4.90
N ALA A 364 -0.77 -29.19 -5.06
CA ALA A 364 -1.69 -28.78 -4.00
C ALA A 364 -1.49 -29.63 -2.74
N LYS A 365 -1.34 -30.95 -2.90
CA LYS A 365 -1.08 -31.87 -1.79
C LYS A 365 0.26 -31.59 -1.12
N GLN A 366 1.34 -31.40 -1.89
CA GLN A 366 2.68 -31.10 -1.37
C GLN A 366 2.65 -29.83 -0.50
N VAL A 367 2.05 -28.76 -1.00
CA VAL A 367 1.94 -27.48 -0.27
C VAL A 367 1.19 -27.70 1.03
N ALA A 368 0.05 -28.40 0.98
CA ALA A 368 -0.76 -28.67 2.14
C ALA A 368 -0.02 -29.48 3.21
N ASP A 369 0.62 -30.58 2.81
CA ASP A 369 1.41 -31.45 3.70
C ASP A 369 2.60 -30.68 4.31
N THR A 370 3.29 -29.86 3.51
CA THR A 370 4.49 -29.11 3.96
C THR A 370 4.12 -28.02 4.96
N LEU A 371 3.00 -27.33 4.74
CA LEU A 371 2.48 -26.29 5.62
C LEU A 371 1.71 -26.84 6.82
N GLY A 372 1.29 -28.11 6.77
CA GLY A 372 0.46 -28.73 7.80
C GLY A 372 -0.99 -28.22 7.80
N ILE A 373 -1.52 -27.81 6.64
CA ILE A 373 -2.91 -27.36 6.50
C ILE A 373 -3.81 -28.52 6.05
N GLU A 374 -5.09 -28.44 6.42
CA GLU A 374 -6.09 -29.40 5.94
C GLU A 374 -6.34 -29.19 4.44
N LEU A 375 -6.32 -30.27 3.66
CA LEU A 375 -6.69 -30.27 2.24
C LEU A 375 -7.86 -31.22 1.99
N ARG A 376 -8.97 -30.66 1.50
CA ARG A 376 -10.15 -31.43 1.07
C ARG A 376 -10.21 -31.49 -0.44
N ASN A 377 -10.33 -32.71 -0.96
CA ASN A 377 -10.41 -32.98 -2.39
C ASN A 377 -11.84 -33.36 -2.75
N GLY A 378 -12.36 -32.80 -3.84
CA GLY A 378 -13.69 -33.12 -4.36
C GLY A 378 -13.82 -32.77 -5.83
N SER A 379 -14.81 -33.37 -6.50
CA SER A 379 -15.16 -33.05 -7.88
C SER A 379 -16.36 -32.11 -7.92
N ILE A 380 -16.34 -31.13 -8.82
CA ILE A 380 -17.49 -30.24 -9.07
C ILE A 380 -18.30 -30.65 -10.31
N GLU A 381 -17.96 -31.75 -10.97
CA GLU A 381 -18.55 -32.14 -12.26
C GLU A 381 -20.06 -32.33 -12.22
N GLU A 382 -20.59 -32.90 -11.13
CA GLU A 382 -22.03 -33.08 -10.98
C GLU A 382 -22.78 -31.74 -10.92
N VAL A 383 -22.21 -30.76 -10.21
CA VAL A 383 -22.79 -29.42 -10.08
C VAL A 383 -22.69 -28.64 -11.40
N VAL A 384 -21.58 -28.79 -12.13
CA VAL A 384 -21.43 -28.27 -13.49
C VAL A 384 -22.48 -28.88 -14.41
N GLY A 385 -22.63 -30.21 -14.42
CA GLY A 385 -23.62 -30.91 -15.24
C GLY A 385 -25.06 -30.56 -14.88
N ALA A 386 -25.36 -30.34 -13.60
CA ALA A 386 -26.66 -29.84 -13.14
C ALA A 386 -26.95 -28.41 -13.64
N THR A 387 -25.93 -27.55 -13.64
CA THR A 387 -26.02 -26.19 -14.18
C THR A 387 -26.33 -26.21 -15.68
N GLU A 388 -25.62 -27.04 -16.45
CA GLU A 388 -25.89 -27.22 -17.88
C GLU A 388 -27.29 -27.79 -18.15
N LYS A 389 -27.73 -28.81 -17.40
CA LYS A 389 -29.10 -29.36 -17.51
C LYS A 389 -30.14 -28.29 -17.22
N THR A 390 -29.91 -27.44 -16.23
CA THR A 390 -30.82 -26.34 -15.90
C THR A 390 -30.87 -25.33 -17.06
N ALA A 391 -29.74 -24.98 -17.67
CA ALA A 391 -29.72 -24.10 -18.84
C ALA A 391 -30.52 -24.68 -20.03
N GLN A 392 -30.47 -26.00 -20.25
CA GLN A 392 -31.29 -26.67 -21.26
C GLN A 392 -32.80 -26.52 -21.01
N MET A 393 -33.25 -26.50 -19.76
CA MET A 393 -34.66 -26.26 -19.42
C MET A 393 -35.15 -24.86 -19.84
N TYR A 394 -34.22 -23.90 -19.99
CA TYR A 394 -34.50 -22.56 -20.51
C TYR A 394 -34.28 -22.45 -22.04
N GLY A 395 -34.09 -23.57 -22.74
CA GLY A 395 -33.97 -23.61 -24.19
C GLY A 395 -32.54 -23.42 -24.73
N TYR A 396 -31.50 -23.48 -23.88
CA TYR A 396 -30.11 -23.42 -24.34
C TYR A 396 -29.55 -24.81 -24.66
N GLU A 397 -29.39 -25.11 -25.94
CA GLU A 397 -28.86 -26.40 -26.41
C GLU A 397 -27.33 -26.45 -26.52
N LYS A 398 -26.76 -27.65 -26.43
CA LYS A 398 -25.32 -27.91 -26.63
C LYS A 398 -24.97 -28.02 -28.12
N PRO A 399 -23.70 -27.78 -28.53
CA PRO A 399 -22.56 -27.44 -27.68
C PRO A 399 -22.57 -25.96 -27.29
N TYR A 400 -22.22 -25.68 -26.04
CA TYR A 400 -21.96 -24.31 -25.60
C TYR A 400 -20.59 -23.83 -26.09
N PRO A 401 -20.40 -22.51 -26.30
CA PRO A 401 -19.08 -21.95 -26.55
C PRO A 401 -18.10 -22.32 -25.42
N SER A 402 -16.83 -22.59 -25.75
CA SER A 402 -15.80 -22.99 -24.78
C SER A 402 -15.75 -22.07 -23.56
N LEU A 403 -15.72 -20.76 -23.80
CA LEU A 403 -15.67 -19.74 -22.75
C LEU A 403 -16.89 -19.80 -21.80
N VAL A 404 -18.06 -20.20 -22.28
CA VAL A 404 -19.25 -20.36 -21.43
C VAL A 404 -19.06 -21.53 -20.47
N VAL A 405 -18.55 -22.67 -20.95
CA VAL A 405 -18.26 -23.85 -20.12
C VAL A 405 -17.15 -23.57 -19.11
N GLU A 406 -16.08 -22.90 -19.54
CA GLU A 406 -14.99 -22.43 -18.67
C GLU A 406 -15.54 -21.53 -17.53
N ASN A 407 -16.39 -20.56 -17.86
CA ASN A 407 -17.02 -19.66 -16.88
C ASN A 407 -18.00 -20.40 -15.94
N ILE A 408 -18.74 -21.41 -16.40
CA ILE A 408 -19.61 -22.23 -15.55
C ILE A 408 -18.76 -22.95 -14.50
N GLN A 409 -17.66 -23.60 -14.91
CA GLN A 409 -16.75 -24.29 -13.98
C GLN A 409 -16.20 -23.33 -12.93
N ALA A 410 -15.71 -22.15 -13.34
CA ALA A 410 -15.17 -21.17 -12.42
C ALA A 410 -16.23 -20.64 -11.41
N ARG A 411 -17.45 -20.33 -11.86
CA ARG A 411 -18.54 -19.89 -10.97
C ARG A 411 -18.99 -20.98 -10.01
N VAL A 412 -19.03 -22.24 -10.45
CA VAL A 412 -19.32 -23.36 -9.56
C VAL A 412 -18.23 -23.49 -8.50
N ARG A 413 -16.94 -23.31 -8.83
CA ARG A 413 -15.87 -23.27 -7.81
C ARG A 413 -16.11 -22.16 -6.79
N GLY A 414 -16.42 -20.94 -7.25
CA GLY A 414 -16.74 -19.81 -6.36
C GLY A 414 -17.93 -20.09 -5.44
N HIS A 415 -19.01 -20.68 -5.99
CA HIS A 415 -20.18 -21.12 -5.23
C HIS A 415 -19.83 -22.15 -4.15
N MET A 416 -19.03 -23.16 -4.50
CA MET A 416 -18.62 -24.20 -3.56
C MET A 416 -17.72 -23.64 -2.46
N LEU A 417 -16.74 -22.80 -2.78
CA LEU A 417 -15.89 -22.14 -1.77
C LEU A 417 -16.72 -21.27 -0.81
N SER A 418 -17.73 -20.57 -1.31
CA SER A 418 -18.68 -19.81 -0.48
C SER A 418 -19.49 -20.70 0.46
N THR A 419 -19.93 -21.85 -0.05
CA THR A 419 -20.62 -22.86 0.76
C THR A 419 -19.71 -23.42 1.84
N PHE A 420 -18.46 -23.74 1.52
CA PHE A 420 -17.48 -24.23 2.48
C PHE A 420 -17.09 -23.20 3.52
N ALA A 421 -16.93 -21.93 3.13
CA ALA A 421 -16.73 -20.83 4.07
C ALA A 421 -17.89 -20.73 5.07
N ALA A 422 -19.14 -20.83 4.62
CA ALA A 422 -20.28 -20.84 5.53
C ALA A 422 -20.26 -22.05 6.50
N LEU A 423 -19.91 -23.24 6.00
CA LEU A 423 -19.84 -24.47 6.83
C LEU A 423 -18.69 -24.42 7.85
N GLU A 424 -17.56 -23.81 7.50
CA GLU A 424 -16.38 -23.70 8.36
C GLU A 424 -16.43 -22.47 9.29
N GLY A 425 -17.44 -21.60 9.18
CA GLY A 425 -17.45 -20.29 9.83
C GLY A 425 -16.26 -19.42 9.37
N GLY A 426 -15.90 -19.54 8.10
CA GLY A 426 -14.70 -18.98 7.50
C GLY A 426 -14.95 -17.84 6.52
N VAL A 427 -13.85 -17.31 5.98
CA VAL A 427 -13.79 -16.30 4.91
C VAL A 427 -12.87 -16.78 3.79
N ILE A 428 -13.08 -16.30 2.57
CA ILE A 428 -12.33 -16.75 1.38
C ILE A 428 -11.17 -15.81 1.09
N VAL A 429 -9.99 -16.34 0.76
CA VAL A 429 -8.89 -15.55 0.17
C VAL A 429 -9.00 -15.54 -1.35
N ASN A 430 -8.77 -14.38 -1.98
CA ASN A 430 -8.67 -14.28 -3.43
C ASN A 430 -7.24 -14.53 -3.90
N ASN A 431 -7.08 -15.28 -4.99
CA ASN A 431 -5.78 -15.70 -5.51
C ASN A 431 -5.31 -14.91 -6.75
N ALA A 432 -6.00 -13.86 -7.16
CA ALA A 432 -5.61 -13.12 -8.36
C ALA A 432 -4.37 -12.26 -8.10
N ASN A 433 -3.40 -12.28 -9.02
CA ASN A 433 -2.29 -11.33 -9.03
C ASN A 433 -2.61 -10.08 -9.85
N LYS A 434 -1.73 -9.07 -9.79
CA LYS A 434 -1.95 -7.77 -10.43
C LYS A 434 -2.16 -7.85 -11.93
N VAL A 435 -1.49 -8.76 -12.64
CA VAL A 435 -1.63 -8.89 -14.10
C VAL A 435 -3.01 -9.42 -14.46
N GLU A 436 -3.47 -10.46 -13.78
CA GLU A 436 -4.81 -11.02 -13.95
C GLU A 436 -5.89 -9.99 -13.63
N ILE A 437 -5.71 -9.20 -12.57
CA ILE A 437 -6.62 -8.10 -12.21
C ILE A 437 -6.63 -7.03 -13.29
N ALA A 438 -5.45 -6.61 -13.77
CA ALA A 438 -5.29 -5.58 -14.79
C ALA A 438 -6.06 -5.94 -16.05
N VAL A 439 -5.76 -7.10 -16.64
CA VAL A 439 -6.40 -7.52 -17.91
C VAL A 439 -7.77 -8.16 -17.68
N GLY A 440 -8.18 -8.34 -16.42
CA GLY A 440 -9.40 -9.03 -16.01
C GLY A 440 -9.49 -10.47 -16.51
N TYR A 441 -8.36 -11.18 -16.45
CA TYR A 441 -8.25 -12.61 -16.70
C TYR A 441 -8.82 -13.41 -15.52
N CYS A 442 -10.11 -13.21 -15.28
CA CYS A 442 -10.88 -13.86 -14.23
C CYS A 442 -12.33 -14.03 -14.65
N THR A 443 -13.01 -14.97 -14.01
CA THR A 443 -14.46 -15.14 -14.09
C THR A 443 -15.11 -14.43 -12.91
N LEU A 444 -15.88 -13.37 -13.20
CA LEU A 444 -16.63 -12.67 -12.17
C LEU A 444 -17.55 -13.65 -11.40
N TYR A 445 -17.46 -13.60 -10.07
CA TYR A 445 -18.14 -14.49 -9.12
C TYR A 445 -17.67 -15.95 -9.13
N GLY A 446 -16.59 -16.25 -9.86
CA GLY A 446 -15.88 -17.52 -9.81
C GLY A 446 -14.62 -17.38 -8.99
N ASP A 447 -13.49 -17.24 -9.67
CA ASP A 447 -12.16 -17.03 -9.09
C ASP A 447 -11.92 -15.59 -8.59
N SER A 448 -12.81 -14.65 -8.89
CA SER A 448 -12.71 -13.25 -8.47
C SER A 448 -13.23 -12.96 -7.06
N ILE A 449 -13.72 -13.97 -6.32
CA ILE A 449 -14.32 -13.78 -4.99
C ILE A 449 -13.26 -13.80 -3.87
N GLY A 450 -13.57 -13.17 -2.74
CA GLY A 450 -12.74 -13.20 -1.54
C GLY A 450 -13.08 -12.07 -0.56
N ALA A 451 -12.51 -12.13 0.64
CA ALA A 451 -12.51 -11.05 1.62
C ALA A 451 -11.35 -10.06 1.37
N ILE A 452 -10.24 -10.55 0.81
CA ILE A 452 -9.05 -9.78 0.45
C ILE A 452 -8.30 -10.50 -0.68
N SER A 453 -7.60 -9.75 -1.53
CA SER A 453 -6.61 -10.27 -2.48
C SER A 453 -5.20 -9.86 -2.04
N PRO A 454 -4.45 -10.76 -1.35
CA PRO A 454 -3.14 -10.41 -0.78
C PRO A 454 -2.12 -10.06 -1.86
N ILE A 455 -2.06 -10.84 -2.93
CA ILE A 455 -1.08 -10.66 -4.02
C ILE A 455 -1.65 -9.85 -5.20
N GLY A 456 -2.81 -9.23 -5.04
CA GLY A 456 -3.48 -8.49 -6.11
C GLY A 456 -2.71 -7.26 -6.61
N ASP A 457 -1.67 -6.81 -5.90
CA ASP A 457 -0.77 -5.74 -6.33
C ASP A 457 0.66 -6.23 -6.65
N LEU A 458 0.86 -7.55 -6.78
CA LEU A 458 2.09 -8.11 -7.28
C LEU A 458 1.94 -8.56 -8.73
N THR A 459 2.88 -8.18 -9.57
CA THR A 459 3.00 -8.76 -10.92
C THR A 459 3.41 -10.24 -10.82
N LYS A 460 3.28 -11.01 -11.91
CA LYS A 460 3.63 -12.44 -11.90
C LYS A 460 5.12 -12.64 -11.64
N VAL A 461 5.97 -11.73 -12.12
CA VAL A 461 7.41 -11.74 -11.81
C VAL A 461 7.67 -11.55 -10.32
N GLU A 462 6.94 -10.65 -9.67
CA GLU A 462 7.05 -10.43 -8.22
C GLU A 462 6.47 -11.60 -7.41
N VAL A 463 5.45 -12.27 -7.92
CA VAL A 463 4.93 -13.54 -7.37
C VAL A 463 6.02 -14.62 -7.38
N PHE A 464 6.84 -14.71 -8.43
CA PHE A 464 8.00 -15.63 -8.45
C PHE A 464 9.06 -15.28 -7.40
N GLU A 465 9.32 -13.99 -7.19
CA GLU A 465 10.23 -13.50 -6.15
C GLU A 465 9.71 -13.86 -4.76
N LEU A 466 8.41 -13.68 -4.51
CA LEU A 466 7.76 -14.01 -3.26
C LEU A 466 7.78 -15.52 -2.96
N ALA A 467 7.62 -16.38 -3.98
CA ALA A 467 7.75 -17.83 -3.80
C ALA A 467 9.10 -18.23 -3.20
N LYS A 468 10.19 -17.58 -3.63
CA LYS A 468 11.55 -17.81 -3.10
C LYS A 468 11.64 -17.36 -1.64
N GLN A 469 11.05 -16.22 -1.30
CA GLN A 469 11.02 -15.71 0.08
C GLN A 469 10.23 -16.65 1.01
N ILE A 470 9.09 -17.17 0.57
CA ILE A 470 8.29 -18.14 1.34
C ILE A 470 9.10 -19.41 1.60
N ASN A 471 9.74 -19.97 0.57
CA ASN A 471 10.57 -21.16 0.72
C ASN A 471 11.75 -20.93 1.69
N ALA A 472 12.39 -19.75 1.60
CA ALA A 472 13.46 -19.36 2.51
C ALA A 472 12.97 -19.25 3.97
N TYR A 473 11.81 -18.62 4.19
CA TYR A 473 11.21 -18.46 5.51
C TYR A 473 10.89 -19.80 6.17
N PHE A 474 10.28 -20.73 5.43
CA PHE A 474 9.95 -22.06 5.97
C PHE A 474 11.13 -23.04 5.98
N GLY A 475 12.27 -22.67 5.37
CA GLY A 475 13.45 -23.55 5.22
C GLY A 475 13.17 -24.82 4.41
N LYS A 476 12.12 -24.82 3.58
CA LYS A 476 11.59 -25.98 2.85
C LYS A 476 11.00 -25.54 1.52
N GLU A 477 10.86 -26.48 0.59
CA GLU A 477 10.18 -26.25 -0.69
C GLU A 477 8.66 -26.32 -0.53
N VAL A 478 8.09 -25.27 0.06
CA VAL A 478 6.64 -25.07 0.15
C VAL A 478 6.06 -24.84 -1.24
N ILE A 479 6.65 -23.91 -1.99
CA ILE A 479 6.30 -23.60 -3.36
C ILE A 479 7.25 -24.38 -4.28
N SER A 480 6.69 -25.27 -5.10
CA SER A 480 7.48 -26.06 -6.05
C SER A 480 8.29 -25.14 -6.98
N LYS A 481 9.59 -25.44 -7.11
CA LYS A 481 10.47 -24.72 -8.05
C LYS A 481 10.07 -24.91 -9.51
N THR A 482 9.29 -25.94 -9.84
CA THR A 482 8.81 -26.18 -11.21
C THR A 482 7.80 -25.13 -11.67
N LEU A 483 7.17 -24.42 -10.73
CA LEU A 483 6.21 -23.34 -11.00
C LEU A 483 6.89 -21.99 -11.29
N ILE A 484 8.22 -21.92 -11.13
CA ILE A 484 9.01 -20.71 -11.33
C ILE A 484 9.87 -20.90 -12.59
N PRO A 485 9.85 -19.97 -13.56
CA PRO A 485 10.69 -20.08 -14.74
C PRO A 485 12.17 -19.88 -14.38
N GLU A 486 13.05 -20.57 -15.09
CA GLU A 486 14.49 -20.30 -15.10
C GLU A 486 14.82 -19.40 -16.29
N ILE A 487 15.71 -18.40 -16.13
CA ILE A 487 16.22 -17.61 -17.25
C ILE A 487 17.57 -18.22 -17.66
N LYS A 488 17.65 -18.80 -18.86
CA LYS A 488 18.86 -19.38 -19.43
C LYS A 488 19.15 -18.73 -20.78
N ASP A 489 20.35 -18.19 -20.94
CA ASP A 489 20.79 -17.52 -22.17
C ASP A 489 19.81 -16.44 -22.69
N GLY A 490 19.13 -15.73 -21.76
CA GLY A 490 18.15 -14.70 -22.09
C GLY A 490 16.76 -15.24 -22.49
N MET A 491 16.51 -16.54 -22.36
CA MET A 491 15.22 -17.18 -22.65
C MET A 491 14.56 -17.74 -21.39
N LEU A 492 13.22 -17.69 -21.34
CA LEU A 492 12.43 -18.33 -20.29
C LEU A 492 12.33 -19.83 -20.55
N ASP A 493 12.82 -20.61 -19.59
CA ASP A 493 12.71 -22.06 -19.53
C ASP A 493 11.62 -22.45 -18.52
N TRP A 494 10.43 -22.81 -19.04
CA TRP A 494 9.28 -23.21 -18.25
C TRP A 494 9.23 -24.72 -18.09
N LYS A 495 9.33 -25.18 -16.83
CA LYS A 495 9.00 -26.58 -16.50
C LYS A 495 7.48 -26.78 -16.41
N MET A 496 6.78 -25.79 -15.89
CA MET A 496 5.32 -25.74 -15.83
C MET A 496 4.85 -24.30 -16.02
N PRO A 497 4.35 -23.92 -17.21
CA PRO A 497 3.85 -22.56 -17.43
C PRO A 497 2.52 -22.31 -16.69
N PRO A 498 2.20 -21.06 -16.31
CA PRO A 498 0.91 -20.70 -15.76
C PRO A 498 -0.26 -21.07 -16.69
N SER A 499 -1.32 -21.63 -16.11
CA SER A 499 -2.54 -22.05 -16.81
C SER A 499 -3.73 -22.15 -15.87
N ALA A 500 -4.93 -21.82 -16.36
CA ALA A 500 -6.19 -21.95 -15.63
C ALA A 500 -6.79 -23.38 -15.63
N GLU A 501 -6.25 -24.33 -16.42
CA GLU A 501 -6.75 -25.72 -16.54
C GLU A 501 -8.29 -25.87 -16.68
N LEU A 502 -8.94 -24.99 -17.46
CA LEU A 502 -10.40 -25.04 -17.69
C LEU A 502 -10.80 -25.79 -18.97
N LYS A 503 -9.82 -26.07 -19.81
CA LYS A 503 -9.90 -26.84 -21.06
C LYS A 503 -8.56 -27.49 -21.39
N ASP A 504 -8.56 -28.41 -22.35
CA ASP A 504 -7.37 -29.14 -22.78
C ASP A 504 -6.28 -28.21 -23.34
N ALA A 505 -5.03 -28.39 -22.89
CA ALA A 505 -3.83 -27.67 -23.33
C ALA A 505 -3.93 -26.12 -23.27
N GLN A 506 -4.61 -25.58 -22.27
CA GLN A 506 -4.73 -24.13 -22.06
C GLN A 506 -3.39 -23.50 -21.64
N ILE A 507 -3.04 -22.37 -22.25
CA ILE A 507 -1.95 -21.47 -21.83
C ILE A 507 -2.53 -20.07 -21.66
N ASP A 508 -2.08 -19.36 -20.64
CA ASP A 508 -2.49 -17.98 -20.41
C ASP A 508 -1.95 -17.05 -21.52
N PRO A 509 -2.74 -16.08 -22.00
CA PRO A 509 -2.34 -15.23 -23.14
C PRO A 509 -1.30 -14.16 -22.77
N MET A 510 -1.00 -13.99 -21.48
CA MET A 510 -0.08 -12.98 -20.98
C MET A 510 1.37 -13.29 -21.38
N LYS A 511 2.06 -12.27 -21.88
CA LYS A 511 3.50 -12.29 -22.14
C LYS A 511 4.23 -11.87 -20.85
N TRP A 512 4.45 -12.83 -19.95
CA TRP A 512 5.11 -12.60 -18.66
C TRP A 512 6.45 -11.86 -18.82
N TYR A 513 6.81 -11.05 -17.83
CA TYR A 513 7.90 -10.07 -17.84
C TYR A 513 7.66 -8.84 -18.73
N TYR A 514 7.06 -9.01 -19.92
CA TYR A 514 6.69 -7.89 -20.78
C TYR A 514 5.42 -7.16 -20.28
N HIS A 515 4.31 -7.89 -20.09
CA HIS A 515 3.07 -7.30 -19.59
C HIS A 515 3.15 -6.88 -18.13
N ASP A 516 3.99 -7.55 -17.32
CA ASP A 516 4.32 -7.12 -15.95
C ASP A 516 4.93 -5.71 -15.96
N GLU A 517 5.90 -5.45 -16.84
CA GLU A 517 6.54 -4.14 -16.99
C GLU A 517 5.58 -3.08 -17.57
N LEU A 518 4.73 -3.43 -18.54
CA LEU A 518 3.70 -2.51 -19.04
C LEU A 518 2.76 -2.05 -17.93
N ILE A 519 2.41 -2.95 -17.00
CA ILE A 519 1.56 -2.60 -15.86
C ILE A 519 2.24 -1.57 -14.97
N HIS A 520 3.53 -1.77 -14.64
CA HIS A 520 4.26 -0.76 -13.88
C HIS A 520 4.32 0.58 -14.61
N ARG A 521 4.67 0.59 -15.91
CA ARG A 521 4.78 1.83 -16.68
C ARG A 521 3.47 2.60 -16.78
N PHE A 522 2.35 1.93 -17.05
CA PHE A 522 1.09 2.62 -17.32
C PHE A 522 0.27 2.91 -16.06
N PHE A 523 0.50 2.23 -14.94
CA PHE A 523 -0.34 2.36 -13.75
C PHE A 523 0.41 2.84 -12.50
N ASP A 524 1.72 2.64 -12.36
CA ASP A 524 2.45 3.19 -11.22
C ASP A 524 2.67 4.71 -11.36
N TYR A 525 2.52 5.44 -10.26
CA TYR A 525 2.63 6.89 -10.22
C TYR A 525 4.09 7.38 -10.15
N PRO A 526 4.47 8.39 -10.97
CA PRO A 526 3.68 9.00 -12.04
C PRO A 526 3.57 8.09 -13.28
N THR A 527 2.37 8.02 -13.87
CA THR A 527 2.08 7.10 -14.98
C THR A 527 2.72 7.55 -16.30
N MET A 528 3.30 6.61 -17.03
CA MET A 528 3.70 6.81 -18.43
C MET A 528 2.46 6.78 -19.32
N ASN A 529 2.37 7.73 -20.27
CA ASN A 529 1.30 7.68 -21.27
C ASN A 529 1.67 6.73 -22.43
N VAL A 530 0.65 6.13 -23.05
CA VAL A 530 0.83 5.16 -24.14
C VAL A 530 1.51 5.78 -25.37
N GLU A 531 1.30 7.06 -25.65
CA GLU A 531 1.93 7.74 -26.79
C GLU A 531 3.46 7.80 -26.63
N ALA A 532 3.96 8.12 -25.43
CA ALA A 532 5.38 8.09 -25.12
C ALA A 532 5.96 6.69 -25.29
N TYR A 533 5.19 5.64 -24.99
CA TYR A 533 5.64 4.27 -25.20
C TYR A 533 5.80 3.94 -26.69
N LEU A 534 4.87 4.40 -27.53
CA LEU A 534 4.99 4.29 -28.99
C LEU A 534 6.17 5.12 -29.53
N GLU A 535 6.44 6.30 -28.95
CA GLU A 535 7.59 7.14 -29.31
C GLU A 535 8.91 6.44 -28.98
N ASN A 536 9.05 5.88 -27.78
CA ASN A 536 10.23 5.12 -27.37
C ASN A 536 10.46 3.89 -28.27
N TYR A 537 9.39 3.28 -28.79
CA TYR A 537 9.48 2.21 -29.77
C TYR A 537 10.00 2.72 -31.13
N LEU A 538 9.51 3.88 -31.58
CA LEU A 538 9.92 4.50 -32.85
C LEU A 538 11.34 5.07 -32.82
N ASP A 539 11.80 5.65 -31.72
CA ASP A 539 13.17 6.15 -31.64
C ASP A 539 14.19 5.07 -31.24
N GLY A 540 13.69 3.91 -30.77
CA GLY A 540 14.51 2.75 -30.40
C GLY A 540 15.02 2.79 -28.97
N SER A 541 14.75 3.84 -28.19
CA SER A 541 15.16 3.96 -26.79
C SER A 541 14.60 2.85 -25.91
N ILE A 542 13.45 2.27 -26.29
CA ILE A 542 12.85 1.13 -25.57
C ILE A 542 13.76 -0.10 -25.52
N TYR A 543 14.69 -0.23 -26.48
CA TYR A 543 15.59 -1.39 -26.57
C TYR A 543 16.82 -1.29 -25.67
N ASP A 544 17.09 -0.11 -25.12
CA ASP A 544 18.19 0.13 -24.17
C ASP A 544 17.77 -0.20 -22.72
N GLU A 545 16.46 -0.41 -22.50
CA GLU A 545 15.86 -0.75 -21.22
C GLU A 545 15.65 -2.28 -21.07
N GLU A 546 15.38 -2.74 -19.84
CA GLU A 546 15.13 -4.16 -19.55
C GLU A 546 13.97 -4.74 -20.39
N ILE A 547 12.93 -3.93 -20.66
CA ILE A 547 11.77 -4.31 -21.48
C ILE A 547 12.17 -4.68 -22.92
N GLY A 548 13.24 -4.08 -23.45
CA GLY A 548 13.75 -4.34 -24.80
C GLY A 548 14.17 -5.79 -25.02
N LYS A 549 14.65 -6.46 -23.96
CA LYS A 549 14.96 -7.90 -23.98
C LYS A 549 13.71 -8.73 -24.21
N TRP A 550 12.63 -8.40 -23.51
CA TRP A 550 11.36 -9.10 -23.59
C TRP A 550 10.61 -8.82 -24.89
N ILE A 551 10.73 -7.61 -25.42
CA ILE A 551 10.22 -7.27 -26.77
C ILE A 551 10.82 -8.21 -27.81
N ARG A 552 12.15 -8.39 -27.81
CA ARG A 552 12.82 -9.32 -28.74
C ARG A 552 12.44 -10.78 -28.49
N TYR A 553 12.37 -11.19 -27.22
CA TYR A 553 12.00 -12.56 -26.86
C TYR A 553 10.61 -12.96 -27.39
N TYR A 554 9.64 -12.04 -27.35
CA TYR A 554 8.28 -12.27 -27.84
C TYR A 554 8.07 -11.87 -29.31
N HIS A 555 9.15 -11.55 -30.05
CA HIS A 555 9.09 -11.08 -31.44
C HIS A 555 8.22 -9.83 -31.64
N LEU A 556 8.20 -8.95 -30.64
CA LEU A 556 7.52 -7.67 -30.68
C LEU A 556 8.42 -6.55 -31.21
N ASP A 557 9.60 -6.90 -31.75
CA ASP A 557 10.43 -6.00 -32.56
C ASP A 557 9.88 -5.84 -33.99
N ASP A 558 8.97 -6.73 -34.40
CA ASP A 558 8.10 -6.53 -35.55
C ASP A 558 6.98 -5.54 -35.22
N GLY A 559 6.88 -4.45 -36.00
CA GLY A 559 5.95 -3.36 -35.72
C GLY A 559 4.48 -3.80 -35.72
N LYS A 560 4.11 -4.78 -36.55
CA LYS A 560 2.74 -5.31 -36.59
C LYS A 560 2.45 -6.14 -35.34
N ALA A 561 3.32 -7.07 -34.98
CA ALA A 561 3.17 -7.88 -33.77
C ALA A 561 3.11 -7.03 -32.50
N PHE A 562 3.95 -5.98 -32.42
CA PHE A 562 3.93 -5.01 -31.32
C PHE A 562 2.58 -4.31 -31.17
N ILE A 563 2.05 -3.75 -32.26
CA ILE A 563 0.78 -3.03 -32.25
C ILE A 563 -0.39 -3.97 -31.94
N GLU A 564 -0.39 -5.19 -32.50
CA GLU A 564 -1.44 -6.18 -32.21
C GLU A 564 -1.47 -6.56 -30.72
N ASP A 565 -0.31 -6.77 -30.10
CA ASP A 565 -0.23 -7.08 -28.68
C ASP A 565 -0.63 -5.88 -27.80
N LEU A 566 -0.12 -4.68 -28.09
CA LEU A 566 -0.46 -3.49 -27.33
C LEU A 566 -1.96 -3.18 -27.41
N GLU A 567 -2.58 -3.29 -28.59
CA GLU A 567 -4.02 -3.08 -28.73
C GLU A 567 -4.85 -4.16 -28.02
N TRP A 568 -4.37 -5.41 -28.04
CA TRP A 568 -4.98 -6.46 -27.22
C TRP A 568 -4.92 -6.08 -25.74
N PHE A 569 -3.73 -5.70 -25.24
CA PHE A 569 -3.51 -5.34 -23.83
C PHE A 569 -4.42 -4.18 -23.40
N LEU A 570 -4.39 -3.05 -24.13
CA LEU A 570 -5.21 -1.87 -23.82
C LEU A 570 -6.71 -2.19 -23.86
N LYS A 571 -7.14 -3.04 -24.80
CA LYS A 571 -8.53 -3.50 -24.88
C LYS A 571 -8.92 -4.36 -23.68
N GLN A 572 -8.04 -5.27 -23.22
CA GLN A 572 -8.31 -6.05 -22.02
C GLN A 572 -8.43 -5.15 -20.78
N ILE A 573 -7.49 -4.20 -20.59
CA ILE A 573 -7.55 -3.24 -19.49
C ILE A 573 -8.89 -2.51 -19.47
N ALA A 574 -9.29 -1.90 -20.59
CA ALA A 574 -10.51 -1.10 -20.67
C ALA A 574 -11.78 -1.94 -20.44
N ASN A 575 -11.84 -3.13 -21.04
CA ASN A 575 -12.99 -4.02 -20.89
C ASN A 575 -13.09 -4.64 -19.50
N SER A 576 -12.04 -4.59 -18.69
CA SER A 576 -11.97 -5.27 -17.39
C SER A 576 -12.20 -4.35 -16.19
N VAL A 577 -12.40 -3.03 -16.41
CA VAL A 577 -12.68 -2.07 -15.32
C VAL A 577 -13.87 -2.54 -14.47
N PHE A 578 -14.96 -3.00 -15.10
CA PHE A 578 -16.15 -3.46 -14.39
C PHE A 578 -15.87 -4.67 -13.47
N LYS A 579 -14.90 -5.52 -13.83
CA LYS A 579 -14.46 -6.64 -12.99
C LYS A 579 -13.61 -6.11 -11.84
N ARG A 580 -12.60 -5.27 -12.13
CA ARG A 580 -11.69 -4.68 -11.11
C ARG A 580 -12.45 -3.98 -9.99
N ILE A 581 -13.47 -3.19 -10.34
CA ILE A 581 -14.32 -2.49 -9.36
C ILE A 581 -15.06 -3.46 -8.42
N GLN A 582 -15.32 -4.69 -8.84
CA GLN A 582 -16.02 -5.70 -8.05
C GLN A 582 -15.09 -6.69 -7.34
N MET A 583 -13.78 -6.59 -7.56
CA MET A 583 -12.81 -7.42 -6.86
C MET A 583 -12.69 -7.02 -5.38
N PRO A 584 -12.29 -7.97 -4.52
CA PRO A 584 -12.05 -7.69 -3.11
C PRO A 584 -10.93 -6.67 -2.91
N PRO A 585 -10.82 -6.09 -1.70
CA PRO A 585 -9.74 -5.19 -1.38
C PRO A 585 -8.37 -5.82 -1.65
N ILE A 586 -7.43 -5.03 -2.18
CA ILE A 586 -6.07 -5.47 -2.54
C ILE A 586 -5.07 -4.94 -1.52
N VAL A 587 -4.07 -5.73 -1.13
CA VAL A 587 -2.94 -5.22 -0.36
C VAL A 587 -2.02 -4.41 -1.28
N SER A 588 -1.89 -3.12 -1.01
CA SER A 588 -1.11 -2.18 -1.82
C SER A 588 0.38 -2.23 -1.46
N LEU A 589 1.22 -2.44 -2.47
CA LEU A 589 2.68 -2.52 -2.35
C LEU A 589 3.39 -1.68 -3.43
N SER A 590 2.75 -1.38 -4.55
CA SER A 590 3.28 -0.56 -5.64
C SER A 590 2.81 0.90 -5.54
N ARG A 591 3.15 1.71 -6.55
CA ARG A 591 2.66 3.08 -6.70
C ARG A 591 1.40 3.22 -7.57
N GLY A 592 0.70 2.12 -7.80
CA GLY A 592 -0.37 2.01 -8.78
C GLY A 592 -1.26 0.81 -8.52
N ALA A 593 -1.66 0.60 -7.26
CA ALA A 593 -2.58 -0.48 -6.92
C ALA A 593 -3.97 -0.18 -7.48
N PHE A 594 -4.65 -1.19 -8.05
CA PHE A 594 -6.03 -0.99 -8.48
C PHE A 594 -6.95 -0.71 -7.27
N GLY A 595 -7.84 0.27 -7.38
CA GLY A 595 -8.71 0.70 -6.29
C GLY A 595 -8.76 2.22 -6.13
N ASN A 596 -8.47 2.72 -4.94
CA ASN A 596 -8.38 4.15 -4.66
C ASN A 596 -7.00 4.73 -4.99
N ASP A 597 -5.95 3.89 -5.04
CA ASP A 597 -4.60 4.30 -5.48
C ASP A 597 -4.58 4.62 -6.99
N TYR A 598 -5.23 3.78 -7.82
CA TYR A 598 -5.54 4.06 -9.23
C TYR A 598 -7.06 4.11 -9.47
N ARG A 599 -7.61 5.33 -9.56
CA ARG A 599 -9.06 5.57 -9.69
C ARG A 599 -9.50 5.57 -11.15
N GLU A 600 -10.41 4.67 -11.48
CA GLU A 600 -10.82 4.42 -12.87
C GLU A 600 -12.31 4.70 -13.10
N ALA A 601 -12.61 5.29 -14.25
CA ALA A 601 -13.96 5.31 -14.81
C ALA A 601 -14.15 4.11 -15.75
N GLN A 602 -15.37 3.57 -15.82
CA GLN A 602 -15.71 2.52 -16.79
C GLN A 602 -15.85 3.12 -18.18
N LEU A 603 -14.73 3.19 -18.89
CA LEU A 603 -14.61 3.76 -20.24
C LEU A 603 -14.15 2.68 -21.23
N GLY A 604 -14.57 2.82 -22.48
CA GLY A 604 -13.99 2.04 -23.58
C GLY A 604 -12.56 2.50 -23.88
N VAL A 605 -11.88 1.79 -24.78
CA VAL A 605 -10.53 2.20 -25.24
C VAL A 605 -10.62 3.57 -25.91
N ILE A 606 -9.84 4.53 -25.42
CA ILE A 606 -9.72 5.87 -26.01
C ILE A 606 -8.38 5.94 -26.74
N GLN A 607 -8.42 6.17 -28.05
CA GLN A 607 -7.24 6.39 -28.88
C GLN A 607 -7.29 7.81 -29.44
N SER A 608 -6.25 8.60 -29.15
CA SER A 608 -6.12 9.96 -29.67
C SER A 608 -5.75 9.94 -31.17
N LYS A 609 -5.86 11.09 -31.84
CA LYS A 609 -5.34 11.25 -33.21
C LYS A 609 -3.83 10.96 -33.27
N ARG A 610 -3.07 11.44 -32.27
CA ARG A 610 -1.62 11.22 -32.18
C ARG A 610 -1.27 9.74 -32.00
N TYR A 611 -2.04 9.00 -31.22
CA TYR A 611 -1.90 7.54 -31.13
C TYR A 611 -2.02 6.87 -32.51
N GLN A 612 -3.03 7.25 -33.32
CA GLN A 612 -3.19 6.68 -34.67
C GLN A 612 -2.00 7.02 -35.58
N GLU A 613 -1.51 8.26 -35.55
CA GLU A 613 -0.34 8.68 -36.33
C GLU A 613 0.94 7.93 -35.92
N LEU A 614 1.14 7.70 -34.62
CA LEU A 614 2.28 6.91 -34.11
C LEU A 614 2.16 5.43 -34.49
N LYS A 615 0.95 4.86 -34.36
CA LYS A 615 0.63 3.50 -34.79
C LYS A 615 0.92 3.29 -36.27
N GLU A 616 0.46 4.19 -37.14
CA GLU A 616 0.71 4.12 -38.59
C GLU A 616 2.22 4.12 -38.90
N LYS A 617 3.00 4.96 -38.21
CA LYS A 617 4.47 4.98 -38.38
C LYS A 617 5.13 3.67 -37.97
N ILE A 618 4.64 3.03 -36.91
CA ILE A 618 5.17 1.73 -36.45
C ILE A 618 4.80 0.63 -37.44
N LEU A 619 3.58 0.62 -37.98
CA LEU A 619 3.15 -0.37 -38.97
C LEU A 619 3.87 -0.26 -40.32
N LEU A 620 4.56 0.85 -40.58
CA LEU A 620 5.40 1.04 -41.77
C LEU A 620 6.85 0.54 -41.59
N ARG A 621 7.23 0.15 -40.37
CA ARG A 621 8.51 -0.48 -40.05
C ARG A 621 8.33 -1.98 -39.92
#